data_AF-A0A936T7S8-F1
#
_entry.id   AF-A0A936T7S8-F1
#
_cell.length_a   1.000
_cell.length_b   1.000
_cell.length_c   1.000
_cell.angle_alpha   90.00
_cell.angle_beta   90.00
_cell.angle_gamma   90.00
#
_symmetry.space_group_name_H-M   'P 1'
#
loop_
_entity.id
_entity.type
_entity.pdbx_description
1 polymer ?
#
loop_
_entity_poly.entity_id
_entity_poly.type
_entity_poly.pdbx_seq_one_letter_code
_entity_poly.pdbx_strand_id
1 'polypeptide(L)'
;MKTTIELPEALFEKAKRHARARKTTLKALIEQGLRLVLAEKHGDPAFKLRDASVGGAGLNPEFKDAPWEMVRDTIYRGEGA
;
A
#
# COMPACT_ATOMS: atom_id res chain seq x y z
N MET A 1 7.73 -27.57 -9.75
CA MET A 1 6.96 -28.78 -9.40
C MET A 1 5.80 -28.94 -10.38
N LYS A 2 5.41 -30.17 -10.73
CA LYS A 2 4.17 -30.40 -11.52
C LYS A 2 3.05 -30.71 -10.54
N THR A 3 1.94 -29.99 -10.67
CA THR A 3 0.76 -30.12 -9.81
C THR A 3 -0.48 -30.24 -10.67
N THR A 4 -1.38 -31.14 -10.30
CA THR A 4 -2.72 -31.26 -10.89
C THR A 4 -3.70 -30.54 -9.97
N ILE A 5 -4.53 -29.66 -10.53
CA ILE A 5 -5.55 -28.92 -9.79
C ILE A 5 -6.91 -29.12 -10.45
N GLU A 6 -7.96 -29.22 -9.66
CA GLU A 6 -9.33 -29.28 -10.15
C GLU A 6 -9.90 -27.86 -10.24
N LEU A 7 -10.51 -27.52 -11.38
CA LEU A 7 -11.11 -26.21 -11.62
C LEU A 7 -12.50 -26.40 -12.22
N PRO A 8 -13.49 -25.57 -11.83
CA PRO A 8 -14.76 -25.53 -12.53
C PRO A 8 -14.56 -25.21 -14.02
N GLU A 9 -15.25 -25.92 -14.91
CA GLU A 9 -15.10 -25.77 -16.37
C GLU A 9 -15.26 -24.31 -16.82
N ALA A 10 -16.28 -23.63 -16.30
CA ALA A 10 -16.53 -22.22 -16.61
C ALA A 10 -15.36 -21.30 -16.25
N LEU A 11 -14.66 -21.58 -15.15
CA LEU A 11 -13.50 -20.81 -14.70
C LEU A 11 -12.27 -21.12 -15.57
N PHE A 12 -12.05 -22.39 -15.89
CA PHE A 12 -10.97 -22.84 -16.74
C PHE A 12 -11.02 -22.18 -18.12
N GLU A 13 -12.20 -22.17 -18.75
CA GLU A 13 -12.41 -21.56 -20.06
C GLU A 13 -12.24 -20.03 -20.01
N LYS A 14 -12.72 -19.37 -18.95
CA LYS A 14 -12.48 -17.94 -18.74
C LYS A 14 -10.99 -17.63 -18.59
N ALA A 15 -10.26 -18.41 -17.80
CA ALA A 15 -8.83 -18.23 -17.58
C ALA A 15 -8.02 -18.45 -18.86
N LYS A 16 -8.35 -19.46 -19.66
CA LYS A 16 -7.73 -19.69 -20.98
C LYS A 16 -7.94 -18.53 -21.94
N ARG A 17 -9.18 -18.03 -22.06
CA ARG A 17 -9.47 -16.86 -22.90
C ARG A 17 -8.66 -15.64 -22.45
N HIS A 18 -8.60 -15.40 -21.14
CA HIS A 18 -7.82 -14.30 -20.57
C HIS A 18 -6.32 -14.44 -20.88
N ALA A 19 -5.76 -15.63 -20.71
CA ALA A 19 -4.35 -15.89 -20.98
C ALA A 19 -4.01 -15.65 -22.47
N ARG A 20 -4.86 -16.17 -23.39
CA ARG A 20 -4.69 -15.96 -24.84
C ARG A 20 -4.74 -14.48 -25.21
N ALA A 21 -5.74 -13.75 -24.72
CA ALA A 21 -5.90 -12.32 -25.00
C ALA A 21 -4.68 -11.50 -24.54
N ARG A 22 -4.03 -11.91 -23.44
CA ARG A 22 -2.82 -11.27 -22.91
C ARG A 22 -1.51 -11.89 -23.39
N LYS A 23 -1.54 -12.77 -24.39
CA LYS A 23 -0.36 -13.48 -24.93
C LYS A 23 0.48 -14.16 -23.84
N THR A 24 -0.19 -14.74 -22.84
CA THR A 24 0.43 -15.49 -21.74
C THR A 24 -0.12 -16.91 -21.67
N THR A 25 0.41 -17.72 -20.74
CA THR A 25 -0.05 -19.10 -20.53
C THR A 25 -0.96 -19.20 -19.32
N LEU A 26 -1.81 -20.24 -19.28
CA LEU A 26 -2.62 -20.55 -18.11
C LEU A 26 -1.74 -20.78 -16.86
N LYS A 27 -0.59 -21.45 -17.03
CA LYS A 27 0.41 -21.65 -15.97
C LYS A 27 0.90 -20.32 -15.41
N ALA A 28 1.33 -19.39 -16.27
CA ALA A 28 1.82 -18.08 -15.83
C ALA A 28 0.72 -17.25 -15.15
N LEU A 29 -0.53 -17.34 -15.62
CA LEU A 29 -1.67 -16.71 -14.99
C LEU A 29 -1.93 -17.26 -13.57
N ILE A 30 -1.87 -18.58 -13.40
CA ILE A 30 -2.02 -19.23 -12.09
C ILE A 30 -0.88 -18.83 -11.15
N GLU A 31 0.36 -18.87 -11.62
CA GLU A 31 1.53 -18.47 -10.83
C GLU A 31 1.44 -17.00 -10.39
N GLN A 32 1.01 -16.10 -11.27
CA GLN A 32 0.80 -14.70 -10.92
C GLN A 32 -0.30 -14.54 -9.87
N GLY A 33 -1.43 -15.23 -10.03
CA GLY A 33 -2.52 -15.21 -9.06
C GLY A 33 -2.06 -15.67 -7.67
N LEU A 34 -1.32 -16.79 -7.62
CA LEU A 34 -0.75 -17.30 -6.37
C LEU A 34 0.22 -16.30 -5.72
N ARG A 35 1.09 -15.65 -6.51
CA ARG A 35 1.99 -14.61 -5.98
C ARG A 35 1.23 -13.43 -5.39
N LEU A 36 0.16 -12.98 -6.06
CA LEU A 36 -0.65 -11.86 -5.57
C LEU A 36 -1.30 -12.21 -4.23
N VAL A 37 -1.94 -13.38 -4.12
CA VAL A 37 -2.59 -13.82 -2.88
C VAL A 37 -1.58 -14.04 -1.75
N LEU A 38 -0.38 -14.54 -2.05
CA LEU A 38 0.66 -14.72 -1.03
C LEU A 38 1.37 -13.41 -0.64
N ALA A 39 1.41 -12.43 -1.55
CA ALA A 39 1.94 -11.10 -1.28
C ALA A 39 0.92 -10.22 -0.53
N GLU A 40 -0.36 -10.52 -0.67
CA GLU A 40 -1.44 -9.93 0.12
C GLU A 40 -1.28 -10.41 1.57
N LYS A 41 -0.46 -9.67 2.33
CA LYS A 41 -0.28 -9.93 3.75
C LYS A 41 -1.60 -9.68 4.46
N HIS A 42 -2.25 -10.76 4.89
CA HIS A 42 -3.27 -10.70 5.93
C HIS A 42 -2.62 -10.18 7.22
N GLY A 43 -2.68 -8.86 7.43
CA GLY A 43 -2.18 -8.23 8.65
C GLY A 43 -0.80 -7.58 8.54
N ASP A 44 -0.52 -6.82 7.47
CA ASP A 44 0.48 -5.76 7.66
C ASP A 44 0.02 -4.92 8.87
N PRO A 45 0.88 -4.75 9.89
CA PRO A 45 0.50 -3.97 11.07
C PRO A 45 0.07 -2.59 10.59
N ALA A 46 -1.01 -2.07 11.18
CA ALA A 46 -1.45 -0.71 10.91
C ALA A 46 -0.25 0.23 10.92
N PHE A 47 -0.19 1.14 9.94
CA PHE A 47 0.92 2.08 9.82
C PHE A 47 1.20 2.73 11.18
N LYS A 48 2.40 2.49 11.70
CA LYS A 48 2.88 3.12 12.93
C LYS A 48 3.91 4.17 12.53
N LEU A 49 3.57 5.44 12.75
CA LEU A 49 4.51 6.53 12.54
C LEU A 49 5.73 6.29 13.43
N ARG A 50 6.93 6.37 12.84
CA ARG A 50 8.17 6.36 13.61
C ARG A 50 8.11 7.51 14.60
N ASP A 51 8.63 7.29 15.81
CA ASP A 51 8.82 8.39 16.75
C ASP A 51 9.67 9.48 16.08
N ALA A 52 9.03 10.62 15.84
CA ALA A 52 9.61 11.80 15.21
C ALA A 52 9.74 12.94 16.23
N SER A 53 9.68 12.63 17.53
CA SER A 53 10.00 13.59 18.57
C SER A 53 11.43 14.08 18.40
N VAL A 54 11.59 15.39 18.55
CA VAL A 54 12.89 16.04 18.67
C VAL A 54 13.16 16.29 20.15
N GLY A 55 14.43 16.31 20.55
CA GLY A 55 14.79 16.60 21.93
C GLY A 55 14.23 17.96 22.39
N GLY A 56 13.77 18.04 23.64
CA GLY A 56 13.16 19.24 24.21
C GLY A 56 11.95 18.93 25.08
N ALA A 57 11.29 19.97 25.58
CA ALA A 57 10.11 19.87 26.45
C ALA A 57 8.81 20.31 25.75
N GLY A 58 8.64 19.94 24.48
CA GLY A 58 7.47 20.29 23.67
C GLY A 58 7.66 21.54 22.81
N LEU A 59 6.57 22.29 22.59
CA LEU A 59 6.57 23.48 21.75
C LEU A 59 7.35 24.64 22.39
N ASN A 60 7.94 25.51 21.54
CA ASN A 60 8.48 26.79 21.99
C ASN A 60 7.36 27.58 22.73
N PRO A 61 7.65 28.23 23.87
CA PRO A 61 6.69 29.06 24.60
C PRO A 61 5.81 29.97 23.75
N GLU A 62 6.34 30.51 22.65
CA GLU A 62 5.59 31.38 21.70
C GLU A 62 4.44 30.66 20.96
N PHE A 63 4.49 29.33 20.86
CA PHE A 63 3.49 28.51 20.15
C PHE A 63 2.65 27.62 21.07
N LYS A 64 2.88 27.67 22.40
CA LYS A 64 2.24 26.74 23.35
C LYS A 64 0.71 26.82 23.33
N ASP A 65 0.17 28.04 23.22
CA ASP A 65 -1.27 28.32 23.18
C ASP A 65 -1.67 29.00 21.86
N ALA A 66 -0.82 28.93 20.83
CA ALA A 66 -1.06 29.58 19.56
C ALA A 66 -2.11 28.81 18.73
N PRO A 67 -2.97 29.52 17.97
CA PRO A 67 -3.87 28.90 17.02
C PRO A 67 -3.09 28.24 15.88
N TRP A 68 -3.68 27.20 15.28
CA TRP A 68 -3.04 26.42 14.22
C TRP A 68 -2.57 27.29 13.04
N GLU A 69 -3.35 28.31 12.69
CA GLU A 69 -3.07 29.25 11.60
C GLU A 69 -1.72 29.95 11.81
N MET A 70 -1.43 30.40 13.03
CA MET A 70 -0.17 31.07 13.35
C MET A 70 1.03 30.13 13.23
N VAL A 71 0.86 28.86 13.64
CA VAL A 71 1.91 27.84 13.52
C VAL A 71 2.18 27.54 12.05
N ARG A 72 1.12 27.30 11.26
CA ARG A 72 1.22 27.06 9.81
C ARG A 72 1.91 28.22 9.09
N ASP A 73 1.45 29.44 9.30
CA ASP A 73 1.99 30.62 8.62
C ASP A 73 3.46 30.88 8.98
N THR A 74 3.88 30.45 10.18
CA THR A 74 5.29 30.51 10.57
C THR A 74 6.13 29.41 9.91
N ILE A 75 5.62 28.19 9.77
CA ILE A 75 6.29 27.09 9.07
C ILE A 75 6.56 27.46 7.60
N TYR A 76 5.59 28.08 6.93
CA TYR A 76 5.67 28.48 5.52
C TYR A 76 6.12 29.93 5.34
N ARG A 77 6.70 30.58 6.35
CA ARG A 77 7.16 31.96 6.21
C ARG A 77 8.26 32.05 5.14
N GLY A 78 7.96 32.71 4.03
CA GLY A 78 8.90 32.92 2.92
C GLY A 78 8.81 31.87 1.80
N GLU A 79 7.98 30.84 1.98
CA GLU A 79 7.64 29.83 0.96
C GLU A 79 6.13 29.95 0.73
N GLY A 80 5.70 30.44 -0.44
CA GLY A 80 4.35 30.97 -0.71
C GLY A 80 3.17 30.30 0.02
N ALA A 81 2.31 31.14 0.62
CA ALA A 81 1.11 30.77 1.37
C ALA A 81 -0.02 30.17 0.52
#